data_AF-W6QR67-F1
#
_entry.id   AF-W6QR67-F1
#
_cell.length_a   1.000
_cell.length_b   1.000
_cell.length_c   1.000
_cell.angle_alpha   90.00
_cell.angle_beta   90.00
_cell.angle_gamma   90.00
#
_symmetry.space_group_name_H-M   'P 1'
#
loop_
_entity.id
_entity.type
_entity.pdbx_description
1 polymer ?
#
loop_
_entity_poly.entity_id
_entity_poly.type
_entity_poly.pdbx_seq_one_letter_code
_entity_poly.pdbx_strand_id
1 'polypeptide(L)'
;MSTWQPLLDWWFGAEGSATEVAAARQGLWFGKRDSQDREAEARFGALVERALAGDLKDWLDDPQAWLAQLILLDQLPRMIFRNTPRAFAGDSRARPLLQEGLERGWDRRLTPIQRVFAYLVFEHAEALPLQDRAVELFADLLNEAAVDERPLFANFLDFAERHQR
;
A
#
# COMPACT_ATOMS: atom_id res chain seq x y z
N MET A 1 -0.09 -6.13 -21.83
CA MET A 1 -0.51 -5.88 -20.44
C MET A 1 0.74 -5.56 -19.64
N SER A 2 0.72 -4.49 -18.85
CA SER A 2 1.85 -4.13 -17.99
C SER A 2 2.10 -5.21 -16.94
N THR A 3 3.36 -5.49 -16.61
CA THR A 3 3.73 -6.58 -15.68
C THR A 3 3.25 -6.34 -14.24
N TRP A 4 2.87 -5.12 -13.90
CA TRP A 4 2.32 -4.73 -12.59
C TRP A 4 0.80 -4.92 -12.48
N GLN A 5 0.06 -4.91 -13.58
CA GLN A 5 -1.41 -4.95 -13.57
C GLN A 5 -1.96 -6.18 -12.82
N PRO A 6 -1.43 -7.41 -13.00
CA PRO A 6 -1.94 -8.58 -12.28
C PRO A 6 -1.82 -8.50 -10.75
N LEU A 7 -0.86 -7.71 -10.24
CA LEU A 7 -0.73 -7.45 -8.80
C LEU A 7 -1.86 -6.55 -8.32
N LEU A 8 -2.11 -5.44 -9.02
CA LEU A 8 -3.17 -4.50 -8.63
C LEU A 8 -4.55 -5.10 -8.77
N ASP A 9 -4.80 -5.89 -9.83
CA ASP A 9 -6.05 -6.62 -10.01
C ASP A 9 -6.28 -7.64 -8.90
N TRP A 10 -5.21 -8.28 -8.41
CA TRP A 10 -5.30 -9.20 -7.29
C TRP A 10 -5.49 -8.48 -5.96
N TRP A 11 -4.81 -7.36 -5.77
CA TRP A 11 -4.84 -6.61 -4.51
C TRP A 11 -6.16 -5.86 -4.31
N PHE A 12 -6.64 -5.17 -5.34
CA PHE A 12 -7.85 -4.34 -5.28
C PHE A 12 -9.07 -5.04 -5.88
N GLY A 13 -8.90 -5.86 -6.91
CA GLY A 13 -10.03 -6.50 -7.58
C GLY A 13 -10.70 -5.63 -8.63
N ALA A 14 -11.99 -5.92 -8.84
CA ALA A 14 -12.81 -5.15 -9.76
C ALA A 14 -12.97 -3.71 -9.25
N GLU A 15 -13.10 -2.78 -10.19
CA GLU A 15 -13.43 -1.39 -9.89
C GLU A 15 -14.78 -1.31 -9.15
N GLY A 16 -14.87 -0.36 -8.23
CA GLY A 16 -16.02 -0.13 -7.37
C GLY A 16 -15.75 1.02 -6.40
N SER A 17 -16.72 1.33 -5.56
CA SER A 17 -16.53 2.26 -4.44
C SER A 17 -15.43 1.75 -3.50
N ALA A 18 -14.78 2.65 -2.77
CA ALA A 18 -13.78 2.28 -1.77
C ALA A 18 -14.35 1.32 -0.73
N THR A 19 -15.62 1.51 -0.33
CA THR A 19 -16.32 0.60 0.59
C THR A 19 -16.52 -0.79 0.01
N GLU A 20 -16.94 -0.92 -1.25
CA GLU A 20 -17.12 -2.22 -1.90
C GLU A 20 -15.78 -2.95 -2.06
N VAL A 21 -14.76 -2.23 -2.54
CA VAL A 21 -13.40 -2.77 -2.70
C VAL A 21 -12.86 -3.22 -1.34
N ALA A 22 -12.98 -2.39 -0.30
CA ALA A 22 -12.54 -2.73 1.05
C ALA A 22 -13.30 -3.93 1.62
N ALA A 23 -14.62 -4.00 1.46
CA ALA A 23 -15.42 -5.12 1.92
C ALA A 23 -15.00 -6.44 1.25
N ALA A 24 -14.70 -6.41 -0.05
CA ALA A 24 -14.25 -7.58 -0.81
C ALA A 24 -12.80 -7.99 -0.48
N ARG A 25 -11.92 -7.03 -0.13
CA ARG A 25 -10.48 -7.25 0.01
C ARG A 25 -9.95 -7.20 1.45
N GLN A 26 -10.74 -6.80 2.44
CA GLN A 26 -10.33 -6.74 3.85
C GLN A 26 -9.68 -8.04 4.35
N GLY A 27 -10.20 -9.18 3.92
CA GLY A 27 -9.69 -10.48 4.31
C GLY A 27 -8.34 -10.80 3.69
N LEU A 28 -7.99 -10.19 2.57
CA LEU A 28 -6.66 -10.26 1.95
C LEU A 28 -5.68 -9.29 2.63
N TRP A 29 -6.10 -8.05 2.86
CA TRP A 29 -5.22 -7.00 3.38
C TRP A 29 -4.87 -7.16 4.87
N PHE A 30 -5.88 -7.47 5.69
CA PHE A 30 -5.74 -7.48 7.15
C PHE A 30 -6.01 -8.86 7.77
N GLY A 31 -6.45 -9.82 6.97
CA GLY A 31 -6.57 -11.20 7.38
C GLY A 31 -5.20 -11.87 7.52
N LYS A 32 -5.10 -12.83 8.45
CA LYS A 32 -3.96 -13.75 8.54
C LYS A 32 -4.43 -15.12 8.12
N ARG A 33 -4.02 -15.58 6.93
CA ARG A 33 -4.28 -16.93 6.44
C ARG A 33 -3.07 -17.44 5.68
N ASP A 34 -2.49 -18.56 6.13
CA ASP A 34 -1.33 -19.19 5.49
C ASP A 34 -1.55 -19.49 4.00
N SER A 35 -2.79 -19.76 3.59
CA SER A 35 -3.13 -19.97 2.19
C SER A 35 -2.96 -18.72 1.33
N GLN A 36 -3.28 -17.54 1.87
CA GLN A 36 -3.09 -16.27 1.18
C GLN A 36 -1.59 -15.94 1.11
N ASP A 37 -0.86 -16.09 2.23
CA ASP A 37 0.59 -15.83 2.28
C ASP A 37 1.34 -16.69 1.22
N ARG A 38 0.99 -17.98 1.10
CA ARG A 38 1.54 -18.87 0.05
C ARG A 38 1.12 -18.48 -1.36
N GLU A 39 -0.12 -18.03 -1.56
CA GLU A 39 -0.59 -17.56 -2.87
C GLU A 39 0.20 -16.31 -3.31
N ALA A 40 0.40 -15.35 -2.39
CA ALA A 40 1.19 -14.16 -2.64
C ALA A 40 2.64 -14.49 -3.01
N GLU A 41 3.26 -15.41 -2.28
CA GLU A 41 4.61 -15.88 -2.58
C GLU A 41 4.68 -16.54 -3.96
N ALA A 42 3.76 -17.46 -4.26
CA ALA A 42 3.75 -18.17 -5.54
C ALA A 42 3.54 -17.24 -6.74
N ARG A 43 2.70 -16.22 -6.59
CA ARG A 43 2.34 -15.29 -7.69
C ARG A 43 3.32 -14.14 -7.85
N PHE A 44 3.80 -13.59 -6.74
CA PHE A 44 4.49 -12.30 -6.72
C PHE A 44 5.85 -12.35 -6.02
N GLY A 45 6.27 -13.49 -5.44
CA GLY A 45 7.56 -13.62 -4.76
C GLY A 45 8.73 -13.19 -5.64
N ALA A 46 8.77 -13.60 -6.90
CA ALA A 46 9.81 -13.16 -7.84
C ALA A 46 9.80 -11.64 -8.11
N LEU A 47 8.62 -11.01 -8.12
CA LEU A 47 8.50 -9.56 -8.25
C LEU A 47 8.92 -8.83 -6.96
N VAL A 48 8.64 -9.40 -5.80
CA VAL A 48 9.12 -8.88 -4.51
C VAL A 48 10.64 -8.89 -4.47
N GLU A 49 11.28 -10.00 -4.87
CA GLU A 49 12.74 -10.07 -4.93
C GLU A 49 13.33 -9.00 -5.87
N ARG A 50 12.73 -8.82 -7.05
CA ARG A 50 13.12 -7.75 -7.99
C ARG A 50 12.94 -6.36 -7.40
N ALA A 51 11.84 -6.10 -6.71
CA ALA A 51 11.57 -4.82 -6.05
C ALA A 51 12.62 -4.53 -4.96
N LEU A 52 12.90 -5.52 -4.11
CA LEU A 52 13.91 -5.43 -3.04
C LEU A 52 15.32 -5.21 -3.60
N ALA A 53 15.64 -5.78 -4.77
CA ALA A 53 16.88 -5.54 -5.49
C ALA A 53 16.96 -4.14 -6.14
N GLY A 54 15.82 -3.50 -6.40
CA GLY A 54 15.73 -2.25 -7.16
C GLY A 54 15.73 -2.45 -8.68
N ASP A 55 15.31 -3.63 -9.14
CA ASP A 55 15.36 -4.09 -10.53
C ASP A 55 13.99 -4.04 -11.24
N LEU A 56 13.16 -3.06 -10.86
CA LEU A 56 11.89 -2.68 -11.52
C LEU A 56 12.04 -1.40 -12.36
N LYS A 57 13.19 -1.24 -13.01
CA LYS A 57 13.54 -0.04 -13.80
C LYS A 57 12.67 0.14 -15.04
N ASP A 58 11.90 -0.88 -15.42
CA ASP A 58 10.93 -0.88 -16.49
C ASP A 58 9.57 -0.27 -16.08
N TRP A 59 9.36 0.01 -14.79
CA TRP A 59 8.10 0.56 -14.24
C TRP A 59 8.24 2.06 -14.01
N LEU A 60 8.40 2.81 -15.11
CA LEU A 60 8.65 4.26 -15.06
C LEU A 60 7.37 5.07 -15.34
N ASP A 61 7.31 6.22 -14.70
CA ASP A 61 6.40 7.35 -14.98
C ASP A 61 4.90 7.03 -15.05
N ASP A 62 4.43 6.06 -14.26
CA ASP A 62 3.03 5.69 -14.15
C ASP A 62 2.59 5.57 -12.67
N PRO A 63 1.51 6.24 -12.23
CA PRO A 63 1.04 6.17 -10.85
C PRO A 63 0.63 4.76 -10.39
N GLN A 64 0.04 3.95 -11.26
CA GLN A 64 -0.35 2.57 -10.92
C GLN A 64 0.89 1.69 -10.80
N ALA A 65 1.87 1.85 -11.70
CA ALA A 65 3.15 1.17 -11.59
C ALA A 65 3.89 1.55 -10.30
N TRP A 66 3.87 2.84 -9.93
CA TRP A 66 4.42 3.34 -8.66
C TRP A 66 3.73 2.71 -7.44
N LEU A 67 2.40 2.68 -7.40
CA LEU A 67 1.65 2.02 -6.34
C LEU A 67 1.99 0.53 -6.24
N ALA A 68 2.10 -0.15 -7.37
CA ALA A 68 2.48 -1.56 -7.41
C ALA A 68 3.87 -1.80 -6.80
N GLN A 69 4.84 -0.90 -7.04
CA GLN A 69 6.15 -0.97 -6.39
C GLN A 69 6.05 -0.79 -4.87
N LEU A 70 5.25 0.16 -4.38
CA LEU A 70 5.04 0.34 -2.94
C LEU A 70 4.43 -0.92 -2.31
N ILE A 71 3.44 -1.53 -2.95
CA ILE A 71 2.84 -2.80 -2.51
C ILE A 71 3.88 -3.93 -2.46
N LEU A 72 4.77 -4.04 -3.46
CA LEU A 72 5.85 -5.03 -3.48
C LEU A 72 6.95 -4.80 -2.43
N LEU A 73 7.12 -3.55 -1.98
CA LEU A 73 8.15 -3.18 -1.01
C LEU A 73 7.65 -3.18 0.44
N ASP A 74 6.37 -2.90 0.67
CA ASP A 74 5.82 -2.76 2.01
C ASP A 74 4.81 -3.87 2.35
N GLN A 75 3.75 -4.03 1.58
CA GLN A 75 2.66 -4.95 1.91
C GLN A 75 3.03 -6.42 1.73
N LEU A 76 3.59 -6.76 0.56
CA LEU A 76 3.89 -8.15 0.20
C LEU A 76 5.02 -8.75 1.05
N PRO A 77 6.11 -8.03 1.37
CA PRO A 77 7.12 -8.55 2.30
C PRO A 77 6.55 -8.86 3.68
N ARG A 78 5.67 -8.00 4.22
CA ARG A 78 4.97 -8.20 5.51
C ARG A 78 4.04 -9.41 5.51
N MET A 79 3.49 -9.74 4.35
CA MET A 79 2.63 -10.90 4.12
C MET A 79 3.44 -12.19 3.92
N ILE A 80 4.40 -12.20 3.00
CA ILE A 80 5.18 -13.39 2.60
C ILE A 80 6.19 -13.80 3.67
N PHE A 81 6.87 -12.83 4.29
CA PHE A 81 7.94 -13.08 5.26
C PHE A 81 7.52 -12.82 6.70
N ARG A 82 6.23 -13.02 7.00
CA ARG A 82 5.62 -12.74 8.30
C ARG A 82 6.43 -13.33 9.47
N ASN A 83 6.53 -12.57 10.56
CA ASN A 83 7.28 -12.93 11.77
C ASN A 83 8.79 -13.13 11.54
N THR A 84 9.35 -12.58 10.46
CA THR A 84 10.79 -12.55 10.22
C THR A 84 11.26 -11.12 10.01
N PRO A 85 12.56 -10.81 10.22
CA PRO A 85 13.12 -9.49 9.91
C PRO A 85 12.96 -9.10 8.43
N ARG A 86 12.82 -10.07 7.53
CA ARG A 86 12.68 -9.84 6.10
C ARG A 86 11.34 -9.19 5.73
N ALA A 87 10.35 -9.24 6.63
CA ALA A 87 9.09 -8.51 6.48
C ALA A 87 9.27 -7.00 6.31
N PHE A 88 10.40 -6.45 6.79
CA PHE A 88 10.72 -5.02 6.77
C PHE A 88 11.81 -4.67 5.74
N ALA A 89 12.20 -5.62 4.88
CA ALA A 89 13.36 -5.47 4.00
C ALA A 89 13.19 -4.36 2.95
N GLY A 90 11.94 -4.01 2.60
CA GLY A 90 11.65 -2.97 1.60
C GLY A 90 11.47 -1.58 2.17
N ASP A 91 11.36 -1.40 3.49
CA ASP A 91 11.01 -0.12 4.13
C ASP A 91 11.95 1.03 3.73
N SER A 92 13.26 0.76 3.68
CA SER A 92 14.28 1.75 3.32
C SER A 92 14.17 2.24 1.87
N ARG A 93 13.55 1.45 0.98
CA ARG A 93 13.27 1.81 -0.42
C ARG A 93 11.87 2.39 -0.58
N ALA A 94 10.88 1.88 0.16
CA ALA A 94 9.48 2.30 0.05
C ALA A 94 9.30 3.75 0.48
N ARG A 95 9.95 4.19 1.57
CA ARG A 95 9.82 5.56 2.11
C ARG A 95 10.23 6.65 1.12
N PRO A 96 11.45 6.65 0.53
CA PRO A 96 11.81 7.66 -0.47
C PRO A 96 10.96 7.53 -1.75
N LEU A 97 10.54 6.31 -2.13
CA LEU A 97 9.66 6.11 -3.28
C LEU A 97 8.27 6.72 -3.08
N LEU A 98 7.70 6.60 -1.86
CA LEU A 98 6.45 7.28 -1.51
C LEU A 98 6.63 8.79 -1.60
N GLN A 99 7.68 9.32 -0.98
CA GLN A 99 7.98 10.76 -0.99
C GLN A 99 8.06 11.32 -2.42
N GLU A 100 8.79 10.65 -3.31
CA GLU A 100 8.89 11.03 -4.73
C GLU A 100 7.52 11.04 -5.42
N GLY A 101 6.69 10.03 -5.18
CA GLY A 101 5.35 9.97 -5.77
C GLY A 101 4.42 11.07 -5.27
N LEU A 102 4.52 11.46 -3.99
CA LEU A 102 3.78 12.60 -3.42
C LEU A 102 4.22 13.92 -4.06
N GLU A 103 5.53 14.14 -4.22
CA GLU A 103 6.08 15.34 -4.87
C GLU A 103 5.64 15.46 -6.34
N ARG A 104 5.53 14.33 -7.03
CA ARG A 104 5.01 14.24 -8.40
C ARG A 104 3.47 14.30 -8.49
N GLY A 105 2.76 14.29 -7.36
CA GLY A 105 1.29 14.25 -7.30
C GLY A 105 0.68 12.98 -7.88
N TRP A 106 1.41 11.85 -7.85
CA TRP A 106 0.92 10.57 -8.38
C TRP A 106 -0.17 9.96 -7.53
N ASP A 107 -0.13 10.17 -6.21
CA ASP A 107 -1.18 9.74 -5.28
C ASP A 107 -2.56 10.31 -5.67
N ARG A 108 -2.61 11.58 -6.10
CA ARG A 108 -3.85 12.23 -6.56
C ARG A 108 -4.41 11.67 -7.87
N ARG A 109 -3.65 10.83 -8.58
CA ARG A 109 -4.09 10.11 -9.79
C ARG A 109 -4.58 8.70 -9.49
N LEU A 110 -4.54 8.27 -8.24
CA LEU A 110 -5.05 6.99 -7.77
C LEU A 110 -6.47 7.15 -7.20
N THR A 111 -7.19 6.03 -7.08
CA THR A 111 -8.45 6.04 -6.32
C THR A 111 -8.19 6.27 -4.82
N PRO A 112 -9.15 6.79 -4.06
CA PRO A 112 -8.97 7.02 -2.62
C PRO A 112 -8.50 5.76 -1.86
N ILE A 113 -9.08 4.59 -2.16
CA ILE A 113 -8.68 3.33 -1.52
C ILE A 113 -7.27 2.88 -1.92
N GLN A 114 -6.80 3.21 -3.12
CA GLN A 114 -5.43 2.92 -3.55
C GLN A 114 -4.42 3.79 -2.79
N ARG A 115 -4.74 5.06 -2.53
CA ARG A 115 -3.88 5.99 -1.78
C ARG A 115 -3.57 5.50 -0.36
N VAL A 116 -4.52 4.81 0.29
CA VAL A 116 -4.31 4.18 1.60
C VAL A 116 -3.02 3.33 1.62
N PHE A 117 -2.83 2.47 0.61
CA PHE A 117 -1.68 1.57 0.57
C PHE A 117 -0.36 2.27 0.27
N ALA A 118 -0.41 3.43 -0.39
CA ALA A 118 0.76 4.28 -0.47
C ALA A 118 1.08 4.85 0.92
N TYR A 119 0.09 5.43 1.62
CA TYR A 119 0.29 6.14 2.88
C TYR A 119 0.68 5.24 4.06
N LEU A 120 0.25 3.96 4.06
CA LEU A 120 0.69 2.96 5.03
C LEU A 120 2.21 2.84 5.14
N VAL A 121 2.96 3.13 4.07
CA VAL A 121 4.44 3.11 4.09
C VAL A 121 5.02 4.09 5.10
N PHE A 122 4.42 5.27 5.26
CA PHE A 122 4.83 6.24 6.27
C PHE A 122 4.31 5.86 7.67
N GLU A 123 3.11 5.30 7.76
CA GLU A 123 2.55 4.82 9.02
C GLU A 123 3.41 3.72 9.65
N HIS A 124 3.91 2.79 8.83
CA HIS A 124 4.80 1.71 9.25
C HIS A 124 6.21 2.17 9.63
N ALA A 125 6.57 3.43 9.41
CA ALA A 125 7.89 3.92 9.73
C ALA A 125 8.04 4.12 11.25
N GLU A 126 9.13 3.61 11.82
CA GLU A 126 9.55 3.89 13.20
C GLU A 126 10.20 5.29 13.33
N ALA A 127 9.53 6.31 12.80
CA ALA A 127 9.99 7.70 12.81
C ALA A 127 8.80 8.64 12.93
N LEU A 128 8.69 9.34 14.07
CA LEU A 128 7.59 10.25 14.37
C LEU A 128 7.27 11.24 13.23
N PRO A 129 8.24 11.93 12.59
CA PRO A 129 7.92 12.86 11.51
C PRO A 129 7.24 12.20 10.29
N LEU A 130 7.52 10.92 10.03
CA LEU A 130 6.86 10.17 8.96
C LEU A 130 5.46 9.74 9.39
N GLN A 131 5.28 9.34 10.65
CA GLN A 131 3.96 9.01 11.19
C GLN A 131 3.05 10.23 11.25
N ASP A 132 3.57 11.40 11.63
CA ASP A 132 2.87 12.69 11.57
C ASP A 132 2.38 12.94 10.14
N ARG A 133 3.25 12.71 9.14
CA ARG A 133 2.91 12.87 7.73
C ARG A 133 1.85 11.87 7.26
N ALA A 134 1.88 10.62 7.74
CA ALA A 134 0.82 9.65 7.47
C ALA A 134 -0.53 10.12 8.00
N VAL A 135 -0.58 10.62 9.25
CA VAL A 135 -1.81 11.15 9.86
C VAL A 135 -2.37 12.31 9.03
N GLU A 136 -1.53 13.25 8.60
CA GLU A 136 -1.96 14.34 7.71
C GLU A 136 -2.56 13.82 6.39
N LEU A 137 -1.88 12.87 5.74
CA LEU A 137 -2.33 12.29 4.48
C LEU A 137 -3.68 11.55 4.62
N PHE A 138 -3.88 10.83 5.73
CA PHE A 138 -5.16 10.15 6.01
C PHE A 138 -6.26 11.13 6.39
N ALA A 139 -5.94 12.23 7.09
CA ALA A 139 -6.90 13.28 7.40
C ALA A 139 -7.39 13.99 6.13
N ASP A 140 -6.48 14.32 5.21
CA ASP A 140 -6.82 14.86 3.89
C ASP A 140 -7.71 13.88 3.11
N LEU A 141 -7.36 12.58 3.12
CA LEU A 141 -8.15 11.55 2.43
C LEU A 141 -9.57 11.42 3.00
N LEU A 142 -9.74 11.52 4.31
CA LEU A 142 -11.06 11.54 4.95
C LEU A 142 -11.88 12.78 4.55
N ASN A 143 -11.24 13.94 4.46
CA ASN A 143 -11.91 15.18 4.05
C ASN A 143 -12.39 15.15 2.60
N GLU A 144 -11.63 14.50 1.72
CA GLU A 144 -11.94 14.31 0.30
C GLU A 144 -12.97 13.20 0.05
N ALA A 145 -13.17 12.29 1.01
CA ALA A 145 -14.04 11.13 0.85
C ALA A 145 -15.52 11.49 0.65
N ALA A 146 -16.20 10.69 -0.19
CA ALA A 146 -17.65 10.72 -0.32
C ALA A 146 -18.31 10.46 1.04
N VAL A 147 -19.47 11.09 1.28
CA VAL A 147 -20.11 11.13 2.61
C VAL A 147 -20.36 9.73 3.18
N ASP A 148 -20.75 8.79 2.32
CA ASP A 148 -21.02 7.39 2.63
C ASP A 148 -19.75 6.56 2.84
N GLU A 149 -18.60 7.01 2.35
CA GLU A 149 -17.29 6.34 2.53
C GLU A 149 -16.46 6.92 3.67
N ARG A 150 -16.82 8.10 4.21
CA ARG A 150 -16.13 8.72 5.36
C ARG A 150 -15.91 7.77 6.54
N PRO A 151 -16.86 6.89 6.93
CA PRO A 151 -16.62 5.94 8.02
C PRO A 151 -15.44 4.99 7.74
N LEU A 152 -15.24 4.58 6.48
CA LEU A 152 -14.10 3.75 6.09
C LEU A 152 -12.78 4.50 6.28
N PHE A 153 -12.68 5.72 5.75
CA PHE A 153 -11.45 6.51 5.84
C PHE A 153 -11.16 7.02 7.26
N ALA A 154 -12.20 7.24 8.07
CA ALA A 154 -12.05 7.55 9.49
C ALA A 154 -11.39 6.39 10.26
N ASN A 155 -11.68 5.14 9.90
CA ASN A 155 -11.01 3.98 10.50
C ASN A 155 -9.52 3.91 10.13
N PHE A 156 -9.16 4.24 8.88
CA PHE A 156 -7.75 4.32 8.49
C PHE A 156 -7.01 5.43 9.24
N LEU A 157 -7.65 6.60 9.40
CA LEU A 157 -7.09 7.69 10.19
C LEU A 157 -6.91 7.31 11.67
N ASP A 158 -7.91 6.71 12.32
CA ASP A 158 -7.79 6.24 13.72
C ASP A 158 -6.60 5.29 13.90
N PHE A 159 -6.41 4.38 12.94
CA PHE A 159 -5.31 3.44 13.00
C PHE A 159 -3.94 4.13 12.88
N ALA A 160 -3.80 5.11 11.99
CA ALA A 160 -2.60 5.93 11.87
C ALA A 160 -2.30 6.76 13.13
N GLU A 161 -3.33 7.40 13.71
CA GLU A 161 -3.20 8.15 14.98
C GLU A 161 -2.79 7.27 16.16
N ARG A 162 -3.17 5.98 16.14
CA ARG A 162 -2.76 5.02 17.15
C ARG A 162 -1.33 4.52 16.97
N HIS A 163 -0.81 4.49 15.73
CA HIS A 163 0.59 4.13 15.44
C HIS A 163 1.59 5.22 15.81
N GLN A 164 1.17 6.48 15.80
CA GLN A 164 1.97 7.65 16.17
C GLN A 164 2.27 7.74 17.69
N ARG A 165 1.48 7.05 18.53
CA ARG A 165 1.53 7.13 20.01
C ARG A 165 2.51 6.15 20.62
#